data_AF-A0A150VU65-F1
#
_entry.id   AF-A0A150VU65-F1
#
_cell.length_a   1.000
_cell.length_b   1.000
_cell.length_c   1.000
_cell.angle_alpha   90.00
_cell.angle_beta   90.00
_cell.angle_gamma   90.00
#
_symmetry.space_group_name_H-M   'P 1'
#
loop_
_entity.id
_entity.type
_entity.pdbx_description
1 polymer ?
#
loop_
_entity_poly.entity_id
_entity_poly.type
_entity_poly.pdbx_seq_one_letter_code
_entity_poly.pdbx_strand_id
1 'polypeptide(L)'
;MGFSGRFRTAAVTLPLLLAAVGCQTAGTGEEPAAKAASPTGKPVFEERLADQLNAASRATAASGSARFTATLTYGSAGGTAVERVTGVLDYARDAARVERSVDVPRGFPEEAAADLGRAPGDRAREVYAVEKNDISYRTARGTWLHYDASGSTEFADSVGALMEYAGEAAPWGRTLAEVVRHADPERQPAPTPDGGRRYELDVEVRGAAVALPHSVAYAFAGGRAPDDVPLTVALDKDGRLLRAEADYRSALGTLRAQGLLKGVTSLRAEYVLTGHGEQKVPPLPAGEPVEDAERTTVTLPALKAGACASHDTGLSHLARVRPVPCGKDADLRVFGQERIDETVKGQNPAGLGNRLASERCEKAYQAAPAAWTSRGRPSGQYWVAGDENLDFAYIGPDVTVTGDFTCYVVLR
;
A
#
# COMPACT_ATOMS: atom_id res chain seq x y z
N MET A 1 -42.88 -21.81 6.03
CA MET A 1 -44.03 -21.46 6.89
C MET A 1 -44.51 -20.09 6.47
N GLY A 2 -45.79 -19.96 6.11
CA GLY A 2 -46.38 -18.75 5.55
C GLY A 2 -47.17 -17.91 6.55
N PHE A 3 -47.60 -16.74 6.01
CA PHE A 3 -48.65 -15.82 6.48
C PHE A 3 -48.41 -15.09 7.82
N SER A 4 -48.78 -13.83 8.06
CA SER A 4 -49.19 -12.63 7.30
C SER A 4 -49.70 -11.63 8.36
N GLY A 5 -49.51 -10.32 8.18
CA GLY A 5 -50.14 -9.31 9.03
C GLY A 5 -50.21 -7.95 8.35
N ARG A 6 -51.40 -7.59 7.86
CA ARG A 6 -51.79 -6.27 7.30
C ARG A 6 -52.19 -5.32 8.44
N PHE A 7 -52.09 -4.01 8.25
CA PHE A 7 -53.24 -3.07 8.32
C PHE A 7 -52.91 -1.73 7.63
N ARG A 8 -53.94 -1.14 7.03
CA ARG A 8 -53.93 0.05 6.15
C ARG A 8 -54.37 1.32 6.91
N THR A 9 -53.83 2.46 6.42
CA THR A 9 -54.46 3.79 6.23
C THR A 9 -55.03 4.60 7.40
N ALA A 10 -54.51 5.83 7.57
CA ALA A 10 -55.33 7.05 7.48
C ALA A 10 -54.45 8.25 7.08
N ALA A 11 -54.85 8.95 6.03
CA ALA A 11 -54.29 10.22 5.57
C ALA A 11 -55.07 11.37 6.20
N VAL A 12 -54.38 12.44 6.61
CA VAL A 12 -54.97 13.78 6.78
C VAL A 12 -54.11 14.77 6.00
N THR A 13 -54.72 15.30 4.95
CA THR A 13 -54.27 16.39 4.09
C THR A 13 -54.72 17.74 4.64
N LEU A 14 -53.90 18.79 4.44
CA LEU A 14 -54.18 20.19 4.03
C LEU A 14 -53.16 21.18 4.67
N PRO A 15 -52.90 22.40 4.11
CA PRO A 15 -52.52 22.74 2.73
C PRO A 15 -51.40 23.83 2.65
N LEU A 16 -50.73 23.87 1.48
CA LEU A 16 -50.17 25.02 0.73
C LEU A 16 -49.92 26.40 1.39
N LEU A 17 -48.67 26.89 1.25
CA LEU A 17 -48.37 28.24 0.73
C LEU A 17 -47.22 28.18 -0.30
N LEU A 18 -47.60 28.46 -1.55
CA LEU A 18 -46.82 28.90 -2.74
C LEU A 18 -46.02 30.18 -2.41
N ALA A 19 -44.98 30.67 -3.09
CA ALA A 19 -44.21 30.44 -4.32
C ALA A 19 -42.88 31.23 -4.13
N ALA A 20 -41.75 30.95 -4.77
CA ALA A 20 -41.50 31.33 -6.16
C ALA A 20 -40.30 30.60 -6.75
N VAL A 21 -40.57 30.02 -7.92
CA VAL A 21 -39.61 29.57 -8.93
C VAL A 21 -39.24 30.80 -9.77
N GLY A 22 -37.95 31.04 -9.96
CA GLY A 22 -37.42 31.89 -11.02
C GLY A 22 -36.38 31.10 -11.82
N CYS A 23 -36.72 30.72 -13.06
CA CYS A 23 -35.82 30.09 -14.02
C CYS A 23 -34.97 31.14 -14.77
N GLN A 24 -33.67 30.85 -14.81
CA GLN A 24 -32.69 31.03 -15.90
C GLN A 24 -32.50 32.42 -16.56
N THR A 25 -31.26 32.91 -16.43
CA THR A 25 -30.53 33.51 -17.56
C THR A 25 -29.12 32.92 -17.61
N ALA A 26 -28.72 32.50 -18.81
CA ALA A 26 -27.36 32.10 -19.13
C ALA A 26 -26.44 33.33 -19.10
N GLY A 27 -25.30 33.21 -18.42
CA GLY A 27 -24.27 34.24 -18.38
C GLY A 27 -22.95 33.60 -17.98
N THR A 28 -22.02 33.55 -18.92
CA THR A 28 -20.61 33.19 -18.75
C THR A 28 -19.98 34.02 -17.63
N GLY A 29 -19.53 33.35 -16.57
CA GLY A 29 -18.68 33.91 -15.53
C GLY A 29 -17.96 32.78 -14.81
N GLU A 30 -16.63 32.75 -14.91
CA GLU A 30 -15.76 31.93 -14.08
C GLU A 30 -16.20 32.05 -12.62
N GLU A 31 -16.70 30.96 -12.06
CA GLU A 31 -16.95 30.86 -10.64
C GLU A 31 -15.59 30.86 -9.95
N PRO A 32 -15.26 31.87 -9.12
CA PRO A 32 -13.95 31.91 -8.48
C PRO A 32 -13.84 30.69 -7.58
N ALA A 33 -12.69 29.99 -7.69
CA ALA A 33 -12.35 28.84 -6.88
C ALA A 33 -12.82 29.06 -5.43
N ALA A 34 -13.62 28.12 -4.92
CA ALA A 34 -14.19 28.18 -3.59
C ALA A 34 -13.10 28.56 -2.58
N LYS A 35 -13.31 29.71 -1.93
CA LYS A 35 -12.42 30.24 -0.91
C LYS A 35 -12.26 29.15 0.16
N ALA A 36 -11.02 28.72 0.41
CA ALA A 36 -10.71 27.73 1.44
C ALA A 36 -11.47 28.09 2.72
N ALA A 37 -12.18 27.12 3.29
CA ALA A 37 -12.98 27.33 4.48
C ALA A 37 -12.08 27.93 5.58
N SER A 38 -12.49 29.08 6.14
CA SER A 38 -11.81 29.63 7.32
C SER A 38 -11.86 28.59 8.44
N PRO A 39 -10.73 28.27 9.11
CA PRO A 39 -10.70 27.23 10.13
C PRO A 39 -11.60 27.65 11.30
N THR A 40 -12.64 26.86 11.57
CA THR A 40 -13.56 27.02 12.70
C THR A 40 -13.07 26.34 13.99
N GLY A 41 -11.77 26.07 14.11
CA GLY A 41 -11.13 25.53 15.31
C GLY A 41 -10.28 26.58 16.04
N LYS A 42 -9.93 26.31 17.31
CA LYS A 42 -8.89 27.10 17.98
C LYS A 42 -7.59 27.01 17.17
N PRO A 43 -6.78 28.07 17.10
CA PRO A 43 -5.46 28.01 16.47
C PRO A 43 -4.65 26.83 17.02
N VAL A 44 -3.94 26.11 16.15
CA VAL A 44 -3.19 24.88 16.51
C VAL A 44 -2.31 25.07 17.75
N PHE A 45 -1.62 26.22 17.85
CA PHE A 45 -0.70 26.50 18.94
C PHE A 45 -1.37 26.95 20.25
N GLU A 46 -2.68 27.14 20.25
CA GLU A 46 -3.50 27.40 21.45
C GLU A 46 -4.14 26.13 22.03
N GLU A 47 -4.06 25.01 21.32
CA GLU A 47 -4.48 23.71 21.82
C GLU A 47 -3.52 23.18 22.90
N ARG A 48 -4.01 22.23 23.72
CA ARG A 48 -3.14 21.53 24.69
C ARG A 48 -2.01 20.85 23.93
N LEU A 49 -0.82 20.83 24.51
CA LEU A 49 0.39 20.33 23.86
C LEU A 49 0.18 18.96 23.18
N ALA A 50 -0.38 17.98 23.90
CA ALA A 50 -0.68 16.65 23.37
C ALA A 50 -1.63 16.66 22.14
N ASP A 51 -2.54 17.63 22.05
CA ASP A 51 -3.51 17.73 20.96
C ASP A 51 -2.98 18.49 19.73
N GLN A 52 -1.80 19.14 19.82
CA GLN A 52 -1.32 20.06 18.79
C GLN A 52 -0.99 19.38 17.47
N LEU A 53 -0.38 18.18 17.47
CA LEU A 53 -0.03 17.49 16.23
C LEU A 53 -1.26 16.90 15.53
N ASN A 54 -2.24 16.43 16.29
CA ASN A 54 -3.54 16.04 15.77
C ASN A 54 -4.31 17.25 15.17
N ALA A 55 -4.28 18.40 15.85
CA ALA A 55 -4.82 19.65 15.33
C ALA A 55 -4.08 20.13 14.07
N ALA A 56 -2.76 19.94 14.01
CA ALA A 56 -1.96 20.26 12.83
C ALA A 56 -2.33 19.40 11.62
N SER A 57 -2.59 18.10 11.82
CA SER A 57 -3.11 17.22 10.77
C SER A 57 -4.43 17.74 10.20
N ARG A 58 -5.36 18.18 11.07
CA ARG A 58 -6.64 18.78 10.63
C ARG A 58 -6.43 20.12 9.90
N ALA A 59 -5.56 21.00 10.41
CA ALA A 59 -5.24 22.28 9.78
C ALA A 59 -4.60 22.08 8.40
N THR A 60 -3.78 21.05 8.25
CA THR A 60 -3.19 20.63 6.98
C THR A 60 -4.26 20.17 6.00
N ALA A 61 -5.17 19.29 6.42
CA ALA A 61 -6.27 18.83 5.58
C ALA A 61 -7.22 19.99 5.18
N ALA A 62 -7.49 20.91 6.10
CA ALA A 62 -8.31 22.10 5.85
C ALA A 62 -7.70 23.06 4.80
N SER A 63 -6.40 22.94 4.48
CA SER A 63 -5.79 23.67 3.37
C SER A 63 -6.30 23.23 2.00
N GLY A 64 -7.03 22.12 1.91
CA GLY A 64 -7.67 21.63 0.69
C GLY A 64 -6.75 20.81 -0.19
N SER A 65 -5.54 21.30 -0.50
CA SER A 65 -4.59 20.56 -1.34
C SER A 65 -3.13 20.86 -1.00
N ALA A 66 -2.22 19.97 -1.37
CA ALA A 66 -0.78 20.19 -1.22
C ALA A 66 0.03 19.33 -2.19
N ARG A 67 1.25 19.76 -2.52
CA ARG A 67 2.27 18.89 -3.12
C ARG A 67 2.99 18.18 -1.99
N PHE A 68 3.32 16.91 -2.20
CA PHE A 68 4.08 16.17 -1.22
C PHE A 68 5.28 15.45 -1.82
N THR A 69 6.25 15.18 -0.96
CA THR A 69 7.34 14.23 -1.21
C THR A 69 7.54 13.42 0.06
N ALA A 70 7.38 12.10 -0.04
CA ALA A 70 7.79 11.14 0.99
C ALA A 70 9.05 10.41 0.50
N THR A 71 10.07 10.28 1.33
CA THR A 71 11.32 9.58 0.98
C THR A 71 11.68 8.61 2.10
N LEU A 72 11.92 7.35 1.75
CA LEU A 72 12.55 6.35 2.60
C LEU A 72 13.96 6.07 2.09
N THR A 73 14.94 6.13 2.98
CA THR A 73 16.36 5.99 2.65
C THR A 73 16.97 4.83 3.43
N TYR A 74 17.52 3.85 2.72
CA TYR A 74 18.13 2.64 3.25
C TYR A 74 19.63 2.70 2.99
N GLY A 75 20.43 3.01 4.01
CA GLY A 75 21.88 3.08 3.90
C GLY A 75 22.54 1.74 4.17
N SER A 76 23.50 1.36 3.33
CA SER A 76 24.34 0.18 3.50
C SER A 76 25.78 0.47 3.08
N ALA A 77 26.70 -0.47 3.33
CA ALA A 77 28.08 -0.37 2.81
C ALA A 77 28.14 -0.35 1.27
N GLY A 78 27.15 -0.95 0.60
CA GLY A 78 27.05 -1.04 -0.85
C GLY A 78 26.42 0.17 -1.54
N GLY A 79 26.08 1.20 -0.78
CA GLY A 79 25.35 2.38 -1.22
C GLY A 79 23.99 2.53 -0.55
N THR A 80 23.24 3.52 -1.01
CA THR A 80 21.94 3.91 -0.44
C THR A 80 20.82 3.61 -1.40
N ALA A 81 19.91 2.70 -1.03
CA ALA A 81 18.65 2.53 -1.74
C ALA A 81 17.65 3.61 -1.31
N VAL A 82 16.87 4.12 -2.24
CA VAL A 82 15.91 5.21 -2.01
C VAL A 82 14.58 4.87 -2.61
N GLU A 83 13.55 4.85 -1.77
CA GLU A 83 12.16 4.92 -2.20
C GLU A 83 11.70 6.38 -2.08
N ARG A 84 11.17 6.93 -3.17
CA ARG A 84 10.64 8.29 -3.19
C ARG A 84 9.26 8.29 -3.82
N VAL A 85 8.33 8.87 -3.09
CA VAL A 85 6.94 9.07 -3.48
C VAL A 85 6.71 10.57 -3.63
N THR A 86 6.25 11.01 -4.78
CA THR A 86 5.94 12.43 -5.05
C THR A 86 4.56 12.55 -5.64
N GLY A 87 3.87 13.65 -5.36
CA GLY A 87 2.53 13.81 -5.91
C GLY A 87 1.82 15.05 -5.44
N VAL A 88 0.52 15.04 -5.70
CA VAL A 88 -0.43 16.06 -5.26
C VAL A 88 -1.56 15.37 -4.49
N LEU A 89 -1.94 15.98 -3.37
CA LEU A 89 -3.04 15.59 -2.50
C LEU A 89 -4.18 16.59 -2.65
N ASP A 90 -5.42 16.10 -2.70
CA ASP A 90 -6.67 16.86 -2.58
C ASP A 90 -7.45 16.27 -1.41
N TYR A 91 -7.33 16.93 -0.26
CA TYR A 91 -7.99 16.54 0.98
C TYR A 91 -9.50 16.71 0.92
N ALA A 92 -10.02 17.62 0.09
CA ALA A 92 -11.46 17.85 -0.03
C ALA A 92 -12.15 16.71 -0.77
N ARG A 93 -11.47 16.13 -1.77
CA ARG A 93 -11.96 14.97 -2.54
C ARG A 93 -11.47 13.63 -2.02
N ASP A 94 -10.57 13.66 -1.03
CA ASP A 94 -9.83 12.48 -0.57
C ASP A 94 -9.12 11.77 -1.72
N ALA A 95 -8.39 12.54 -2.55
CA ALA A 95 -7.77 12.03 -3.76
C ALA A 95 -6.28 12.36 -3.85
N ALA A 96 -5.52 11.49 -4.49
CA ALA A 96 -4.10 11.69 -4.75
C ALA A 96 -3.71 11.28 -6.17
N ARG A 97 -2.67 11.93 -6.69
CA ARG A 97 -1.95 11.50 -7.91
C ARG A 97 -0.49 11.42 -7.58
N VAL A 98 0.07 10.24 -7.76
CA VAL A 98 1.31 9.85 -7.11
C VAL A 98 2.22 9.12 -8.09
N GLU A 99 3.49 9.45 -8.00
CA GLU A 99 4.57 8.68 -8.59
C GLU A 99 5.44 8.14 -7.47
N ARG A 100 5.63 6.82 -7.47
CA ARG A 100 6.57 6.12 -6.62
C ARG A 100 7.77 5.70 -7.45
N SER A 101 8.96 5.93 -6.94
CA SER A 101 10.22 5.54 -7.56
C SER A 101 11.07 4.81 -6.53
N VAL A 102 11.75 3.74 -6.97
CA VAL A 102 12.69 2.99 -6.13
C VAL A 102 13.99 2.83 -6.90
N ASP A 103 15.07 3.38 -6.36
CA ASP A 103 16.43 3.20 -6.89
C ASP A 103 17.24 2.35 -5.91
N VAL A 104 17.73 1.21 -6.38
CA VAL A 104 18.58 0.30 -5.60
C VAL A 104 19.96 0.25 -6.24
N PRO A 105 21.02 0.70 -5.55
CA PRO A 105 22.38 0.61 -6.07
C PRO A 105 22.81 -0.82 -6.38
N ARG A 106 23.68 -1.00 -7.39
CA ARG A 106 24.21 -2.33 -7.76
C ARG A 106 24.95 -3.05 -6.64
N GLY A 107 25.56 -2.30 -5.72
CA GLY A 107 26.29 -2.86 -4.57
C GLY A 107 25.39 -3.14 -3.36
N PHE A 108 24.12 -2.77 -3.40
CA PHE A 108 23.21 -2.92 -2.26
C PHE A 108 23.02 -4.41 -1.91
N PRO A 109 22.88 -4.79 -0.62
CA PRO A 109 22.72 -6.18 -0.22
C PRO A 109 21.51 -6.84 -0.90
N GLU A 110 21.70 -8.01 -1.50
CA GLU A 110 20.68 -8.70 -2.29
C GLU A 110 19.43 -9.07 -1.47
N GLU A 111 19.62 -9.61 -0.26
CA GLU A 111 18.51 -9.93 0.64
C GLU A 111 17.71 -8.68 1.02
N ALA A 112 18.38 -7.57 1.34
CA ALA A 112 17.70 -6.32 1.65
C ALA A 112 17.01 -5.69 0.43
N ALA A 113 17.55 -5.86 -0.77
CA ALA A 113 16.87 -5.45 -2.00
C ALA A 113 15.59 -6.27 -2.22
N ALA A 114 15.65 -7.58 -1.97
CA ALA A 114 14.50 -8.48 -2.07
C ALA A 114 13.38 -8.10 -1.10
N ASP A 115 13.71 -7.67 0.12
CA ASP A 115 12.73 -7.15 1.10
C ASP A 115 11.98 -5.89 0.61
N LEU A 116 12.59 -5.13 -0.30
CA LEU A 116 11.98 -3.99 -0.99
C LEU A 116 11.20 -4.40 -2.25
N GLY A 117 11.16 -5.70 -2.58
CA GLY A 117 10.59 -6.23 -3.81
C GLY A 117 11.41 -5.84 -5.05
N ARG A 118 12.74 -5.73 -4.93
CA ARG A 118 13.66 -5.25 -5.97
C ARG A 118 14.92 -6.11 -6.04
N ALA A 119 15.71 -5.90 -7.09
CA ALA A 119 17.06 -6.45 -7.21
C ALA A 119 18.12 -5.35 -7.10
N PRO A 120 19.37 -5.67 -6.71
CA PRO A 120 20.47 -4.71 -6.79
C PRO A 120 20.65 -4.14 -8.22
N GLY A 121 20.75 -2.82 -8.33
CA GLY A 121 20.85 -2.12 -9.61
C GLY A 121 19.52 -1.78 -10.27
N ASP A 122 18.40 -2.16 -9.65
CA ASP A 122 17.06 -1.91 -10.19
C ASP A 122 16.61 -0.46 -10.01
N ARG A 123 15.79 -0.01 -10.97
CA ARG A 123 15.16 1.31 -11.01
C ARG A 123 13.72 1.16 -11.44
N ALA A 124 12.82 1.25 -10.48
CA ALA A 124 11.38 1.16 -10.72
C ALA A 124 10.73 2.55 -10.66
N ARG A 125 9.74 2.76 -11.52
CA ARG A 125 8.84 3.91 -11.48
C ARG A 125 7.42 3.41 -11.67
N GLU A 126 6.56 3.77 -10.73
CA GLU A 126 5.19 3.32 -10.62
C GLU A 126 4.29 4.55 -10.47
N VAL A 127 3.12 4.52 -11.09
CA VAL A 127 2.18 5.63 -11.06
C VAL A 127 0.87 5.16 -10.48
N TYR A 128 0.39 5.90 -9.49
CA TYR A 128 -0.81 5.60 -8.74
C TYR A 128 -1.78 6.79 -8.73
N ALA A 129 -3.04 6.45 -8.54
CA ALA A 129 -4.12 7.36 -8.27
C ALA A 129 -4.93 6.80 -7.11
N VAL A 130 -5.25 7.67 -6.15
CA VAL A 130 -6.19 7.34 -5.06
C VAL A 130 -7.42 8.23 -5.21
N GLU A 131 -8.59 7.66 -4.98
CA GLU A 131 -9.83 8.39 -4.79
C GLU A 131 -10.63 7.68 -3.70
N LYS A 132 -10.75 8.34 -2.54
CA LYS A 132 -11.20 7.75 -1.28
C LYS A 132 -10.36 6.53 -0.91
N ASN A 133 -10.99 5.37 -0.81
CA ASN A 133 -10.33 4.11 -0.48
C ASN A 133 -9.91 3.31 -1.73
N ASP A 134 -10.26 3.77 -2.93
CA ASP A 134 -9.96 3.04 -4.15
C ASP A 134 -8.62 3.47 -4.72
N ILE A 135 -7.90 2.49 -5.27
CA ILE A 135 -6.55 2.69 -5.79
C ILE A 135 -6.51 2.27 -7.25
N SER A 136 -5.93 3.12 -8.09
CA SER A 136 -5.64 2.78 -9.47
C SER A 136 -4.13 2.78 -9.69
N TYR A 137 -3.62 1.70 -10.28
CA TYR A 137 -2.21 1.55 -10.65
C TYR A 137 -2.07 1.60 -12.17
N ARG A 138 -1.12 2.39 -12.68
CA ARG A 138 -0.82 2.44 -14.11
C ARG A 138 0.27 1.43 -14.45
N THR A 139 -0.12 0.38 -15.15
CA THR A 139 0.80 -0.61 -15.73
C THR A 139 1.81 0.07 -16.66
N ALA A 140 2.97 -0.56 -16.87
CA ALA A 140 3.99 -0.09 -17.80
C ALA A 140 3.47 0.05 -19.25
N ARG A 141 2.33 -0.58 -19.57
CA ARG A 141 1.67 -0.52 -20.88
C ARG A 141 0.63 0.58 -21.01
N GLY A 142 0.37 1.34 -19.95
CA GLY A 142 -0.56 2.46 -19.93
C GLY A 142 -2.02 2.08 -19.65
N THR A 143 -2.32 0.84 -19.27
CA THR A 143 -3.62 0.47 -18.69
C THR A 143 -3.64 0.79 -17.20
N TRP A 144 -4.75 1.31 -16.71
CA TRP A 144 -5.01 1.45 -15.28
C TRP A 144 -5.71 0.21 -14.76
N LEU A 145 -5.14 -0.42 -13.74
CA LEU A 145 -5.83 -1.44 -12.95
C LEU A 145 -6.48 -0.74 -11.75
N HIS A 146 -7.79 -0.85 -11.63
CA HIS A 146 -8.59 -0.27 -10.56
C HIS A 146 -8.89 -1.32 -9.48
N TYR A 147 -8.49 -1.01 -8.26
CA TYR A 147 -8.69 -1.82 -7.06
C TYR A 147 -9.77 -1.14 -6.22
N ASP A 148 -10.96 -1.75 -6.25
CA ASP A 148 -12.15 -1.31 -5.51
C ASP A 148 -12.08 -1.85 -4.08
N ALA A 149 -12.14 -0.95 -3.09
CA ALA A 149 -12.12 -1.32 -1.68
C ALA A 149 -13.37 -2.10 -1.24
N SER A 150 -14.43 -2.08 -2.05
CA SER A 150 -15.69 -2.81 -1.85
C SER A 150 -15.78 -4.13 -2.61
N GLY A 151 -14.67 -4.59 -3.21
CA GLY A 151 -14.57 -5.90 -3.84
C GLY A 151 -14.82 -7.09 -2.89
N SER A 152 -14.75 -8.32 -3.41
CA SER A 152 -14.97 -9.50 -2.56
C SER A 152 -13.94 -9.59 -1.43
N THR A 153 -14.30 -10.24 -0.31
CA THR A 153 -13.39 -10.44 0.82
C THR A 153 -12.09 -11.15 0.41
N GLU A 154 -12.19 -12.20 -0.42
CA GLU A 154 -11.01 -12.91 -0.93
C GLU A 154 -10.10 -11.98 -1.75
N PHE A 155 -10.69 -11.12 -2.59
CA PHE A 155 -9.94 -10.14 -3.34
C PHE A 155 -9.27 -9.12 -2.41
N ALA A 156 -10.04 -8.51 -1.49
CA ALA A 156 -9.55 -7.53 -0.53
C ALA A 156 -8.39 -8.06 0.32
N ASP A 157 -8.48 -9.30 0.81
CA ASP A 157 -7.42 -9.96 1.58
C ASP A 157 -6.14 -10.10 0.76
N SER A 158 -6.27 -10.42 -0.54
CA SER A 158 -5.12 -10.59 -1.44
C SER A 158 -4.43 -9.29 -1.86
N VAL A 159 -5.09 -8.13 -1.69
CA VAL A 159 -4.58 -6.81 -2.09
C VAL A 159 -4.46 -5.83 -0.91
N GLY A 160 -4.67 -6.29 0.32
CA GLY A 160 -4.74 -5.42 1.51
C GLY A 160 -3.54 -4.49 1.69
N ALA A 161 -2.32 -5.00 1.44
CA ALA A 161 -1.10 -4.18 1.53
C ALA A 161 -1.09 -3.00 0.55
N LEU A 162 -1.71 -3.16 -0.63
CA LEU A 162 -1.88 -2.06 -1.59
C LEU A 162 -2.90 -1.05 -1.07
N MET A 163 -4.02 -1.52 -0.50
CA MET A 163 -5.11 -0.66 0.00
C MET A 163 -4.65 0.32 1.09
N GLU A 164 -3.59 -0.01 1.80
CA GLU A 164 -2.99 0.90 2.80
C GLU A 164 -2.31 2.15 2.21
N TYR A 165 -2.19 2.27 0.88
CA TYR A 165 -1.83 3.53 0.23
C TYR A 165 -3.00 4.53 0.19
N ALA A 166 -4.26 4.10 0.40
CA ALA A 166 -5.32 5.02 0.79
C ALA A 166 -5.14 5.36 2.27
N GLY A 167 -4.67 6.58 2.55
CA GLY A 167 -4.30 7.00 3.90
C GLY A 167 -5.49 7.49 4.71
N GLU A 168 -5.28 7.58 6.02
CA GLU A 168 -6.30 8.05 6.97
C GLU A 168 -6.03 9.50 7.41
N ALA A 169 -4.76 9.89 7.52
CA ALA A 169 -4.33 11.26 7.82
C ALA A 169 -4.22 12.14 6.56
N ALA A 170 -3.98 11.52 5.41
CA ALA A 170 -3.87 12.18 4.11
C ALA A 170 -4.38 11.24 2.99
N PRO A 171 -4.77 11.78 1.83
CA PRO A 171 -5.24 10.96 0.69
C PRO A 171 -4.22 9.93 0.17
N TRP A 172 -2.97 9.99 0.61
CA TRP A 172 -1.96 8.98 0.36
C TRP A 172 -1.34 8.52 1.69
N GLY A 173 -1.49 7.24 1.99
CA GLY A 173 -1.04 6.56 3.21
C GLY A 173 0.42 6.14 3.17
N ARG A 174 0.85 5.39 4.19
CA ARG A 174 2.24 4.95 4.37
C ARG A 174 3.25 6.11 4.39
N THR A 175 2.89 7.23 4.99
CA THR A 175 3.78 8.39 5.15
C THR A 175 3.83 8.84 6.61
N LEU A 176 4.76 9.75 6.91
CA LEU A 176 4.83 10.35 8.25
C LEU A 176 3.61 11.21 8.60
N ALA A 177 2.72 11.53 7.65
CA ALA A 177 1.44 12.18 7.99
C ALA A 177 0.61 11.31 8.95
N GLU A 178 0.63 9.98 8.77
CA GLU A 178 -0.06 9.02 9.65
C GLU A 178 0.53 9.00 11.05
N VAL A 179 1.85 9.10 11.15
CA VAL A 179 2.58 9.11 12.42
C VAL A 179 2.31 10.42 13.16
N VAL A 180 2.47 11.56 12.49
CA VAL A 180 2.31 12.91 13.09
C VAL A 180 0.94 13.08 13.72
N ARG A 181 -0.13 12.60 13.08
CA ARG A 181 -1.50 12.75 13.58
C ARG A 181 -1.72 12.13 14.97
N HIS A 182 -0.96 11.08 15.30
CA HIS A 182 -1.11 10.30 16.54
C HIS A 182 0.05 10.48 17.51
N ALA A 183 1.05 11.29 17.16
CA ALA A 183 2.21 11.48 17.99
C ALA A 183 1.91 12.49 19.11
N ASP A 184 2.31 12.15 20.33
CA ASP A 184 2.05 12.93 21.53
C ASP A 184 3.32 13.69 21.97
N PRO A 185 3.44 14.99 21.70
CA PRO A 185 4.60 15.74 22.14
C PRO A 185 4.57 15.96 23.66
N GLU A 186 5.63 15.53 24.35
CA GLU A 186 5.79 15.75 25.80
C GLU A 186 6.48 17.08 26.14
N ARG A 187 7.20 17.64 25.17
CA ARG A 187 8.00 18.86 25.32
C ARG A 187 7.43 19.98 24.46
N GLN A 188 7.53 21.22 24.97
CA GLN A 188 7.11 22.39 24.23
C GLN A 188 7.93 22.54 22.93
N PRO A 189 7.28 22.81 21.79
CA PRO A 189 7.99 22.99 20.53
C PRO A 189 8.82 24.27 20.51
N ALA A 190 9.94 24.23 19.80
CA ALA A 190 10.76 25.40 19.55
C ALA A 190 10.07 26.33 18.51
N PRO A 191 10.07 27.65 18.72
CA PRO A 191 9.63 28.60 17.69
C PRO A 191 10.58 28.59 16.49
N THR A 192 10.04 28.79 15.29
CA THR A 192 10.82 29.01 14.07
C THR A 192 10.78 30.50 13.67
N PRO A 193 11.78 31.01 12.90
CA PRO A 193 11.82 32.42 12.49
C PRO A 193 10.56 32.90 11.75
N ASP A 194 9.91 32.02 11.00
CA ASP A 194 8.73 32.34 10.18
C ASP A 194 7.41 32.28 10.97
N GLY A 195 7.49 32.15 12.31
CA GLY A 195 6.32 32.10 13.20
C GLY A 195 5.75 30.70 13.42
N GLY A 196 6.32 29.67 12.80
CA GLY A 196 5.93 28.27 12.98
C GLY A 196 6.50 27.61 14.24
N ARG A 197 6.43 26.29 14.29
CA ARG A 197 6.89 25.45 15.42
C ARG A 197 7.65 24.22 14.96
N ARG A 198 8.68 23.84 15.71
CA ARG A 198 9.44 22.60 15.54
C ARG A 198 9.29 21.73 16.78
N TYR A 199 8.81 20.51 16.58
CA TYR A 199 8.67 19.49 17.61
C TYR A 199 9.79 18.47 17.45
N GLU A 200 10.32 18.01 18.57
CA GLU A 200 11.26 16.89 18.67
C GLU A 200 10.71 15.94 19.73
N LEU A 201 10.35 14.74 19.31
CA LEU A 201 9.70 13.74 20.14
C LEU A 201 10.15 12.33 19.74
N ASP A 202 9.96 11.40 20.66
CA ASP A 202 10.25 9.99 20.48
C ASP A 202 8.91 9.26 20.36
N VAL A 203 8.73 8.46 19.31
CA VAL A 203 7.48 7.75 19.02
C VAL A 203 7.73 6.25 19.11
N GLU A 204 6.85 5.51 19.78
CA GLU A 204 6.93 4.05 19.82
C GLU A 204 7.05 3.49 18.39
N VAL A 205 8.00 2.58 18.15
CA VAL A 205 8.27 2.05 16.81
C VAL A 205 7.03 1.47 16.13
N ARG A 206 6.07 0.91 16.87
CA ARG A 206 4.81 0.42 16.31
C ARG A 206 4.00 1.54 15.67
N GLY A 207 3.86 2.67 16.36
CA GLY A 207 3.20 3.87 15.84
C GLY A 207 3.98 4.47 14.68
N ALA A 208 5.31 4.46 14.73
CA ALA A 208 6.15 4.98 13.65
C ALA A 208 6.21 4.06 12.41
N ALA A 209 6.01 2.75 12.58
CA ALA A 209 6.13 1.74 11.52
C ALA A 209 5.05 1.86 10.44
N VAL A 210 3.93 2.55 10.71
CA VAL A 210 2.87 2.79 9.71
C VAL A 210 3.38 3.56 8.49
N ALA A 211 4.46 4.33 8.61
CA ALA A 211 5.11 5.02 7.50
C ALA A 211 6.11 4.15 6.71
N LEU A 212 6.34 2.90 7.13
CA LEU A 212 7.20 1.95 6.43
C LEU A 212 6.37 1.08 5.46
N PRO A 213 7.02 0.44 4.45
CA PRO A 213 6.34 -0.53 3.58
C PRO A 213 5.72 -1.66 4.39
N HIS A 214 4.62 -2.23 3.91
CA HIS A 214 3.83 -3.24 4.64
C HIS A 214 4.67 -4.37 5.23
N SER A 215 5.51 -5.01 4.41
CA SER A 215 6.38 -6.12 4.84
C SER A 215 7.30 -5.73 6.01
N VAL A 216 7.84 -4.51 5.99
CA VAL A 216 8.72 -3.98 7.04
C VAL A 216 7.91 -3.58 8.28
N ALA A 217 6.74 -2.97 8.10
CA ALA A 217 5.86 -2.56 9.19
C ALA A 217 5.32 -3.77 9.96
N TYR A 218 4.97 -4.85 9.26
CA TYR A 218 4.39 -6.07 9.82
C TYR A 218 5.33 -6.76 10.83
N ALA A 219 6.65 -6.59 10.67
CA ALA A 219 7.64 -7.07 11.63
C ALA A 219 7.42 -6.53 13.06
N PHE A 220 6.71 -5.41 13.23
CA PHE A 220 6.43 -4.81 14.52
C PHE A 220 5.04 -5.14 15.08
N ALA A 221 4.20 -5.91 14.35
CA ALA A 221 2.83 -6.21 14.75
C ALA A 221 2.75 -7.18 15.96
N GLY A 222 3.66 -8.15 16.05
CA GLY A 222 3.59 -9.26 17.01
C GLY A 222 4.42 -9.13 18.31
N GLY A 223 5.24 -8.09 18.45
CA GLY A 223 6.21 -7.98 19.56
C GLY A 223 6.04 -6.72 20.42
N ARG A 224 6.50 -6.78 21.68
CA ARG A 224 6.92 -5.58 22.42
C ARG A 224 8.27 -5.16 21.86
N ALA A 225 8.27 -4.26 20.89
CA ALA A 225 9.51 -3.61 20.47
C ALA A 225 9.67 -2.36 21.36
N PRO A 226 10.62 -2.33 22.31
CA PRO A 226 10.82 -1.20 23.22
C PRO A 226 11.55 -0.04 22.53
N ASP A 227 11.71 -0.09 21.21
CA ASP A 227 12.47 0.89 20.45
C ASP A 227 11.59 2.12 20.21
N ASP A 228 12.10 3.28 20.60
CA ASP A 228 11.54 4.56 20.17
C ASP A 228 12.22 5.03 18.88
N VAL A 229 11.44 5.73 18.07
CA VAL A 229 11.86 6.33 16.81
C VAL A 229 11.84 7.85 16.98
N PRO A 230 13.01 8.51 16.98
CA PRO A 230 13.07 9.97 16.99
C PRO A 230 12.34 10.55 15.79
N LEU A 231 11.40 11.45 16.05
CA LEU A 231 10.58 12.18 15.08
C LEU A 231 10.81 13.69 15.26
N THR A 232 11.11 14.37 14.15
CA THR A 232 11.11 15.83 14.09
C THR A 232 9.94 16.29 13.22
N VAL A 233 9.15 17.24 13.69
CA VAL A 233 8.01 17.80 12.95
C VAL A 233 8.13 19.31 12.86
N ALA A 234 7.97 19.87 11.67
CA ALA A 234 7.95 21.31 11.44
C ALA A 234 6.56 21.74 10.94
N LEU A 235 5.96 22.69 11.63
CA LEU A 235 4.68 23.31 11.29
C LEU A 235 4.89 24.77 10.88
N ASP A 236 4.08 25.27 9.95
CA ASP A 236 4.04 26.68 9.57
C ASP A 236 3.35 27.55 10.64
N LYS A 237 3.28 28.88 10.40
CA LYS A 237 2.62 29.83 11.31
C LYS A 237 1.12 29.59 11.50
N ASP A 238 0.47 28.90 10.56
CA ASP A 238 -0.95 28.58 10.60
C ASP A 238 -1.17 27.17 11.22
N GLY A 239 -0.10 26.51 11.66
CA GLY A 239 -0.12 25.19 12.27
C GLY A 239 -0.23 24.04 11.27
N ARG A 240 0.08 24.25 9.99
CA ARG A 240 0.05 23.22 8.95
C ARG A 240 1.39 22.50 8.87
N LEU A 241 1.35 21.20 8.57
CA LEU A 241 2.54 20.36 8.44
C LEU A 241 3.35 20.78 7.22
N LEU A 242 4.61 21.15 7.42
CA LEU A 242 5.58 21.44 6.36
C LEU A 242 6.54 20.27 6.13
N ARG A 243 7.02 19.66 7.23
CA ARG A 243 8.01 18.60 7.17
C ARG A 243 7.89 17.67 8.38
N ALA A 244 8.12 16.38 8.17
CA ALA A 244 8.36 15.41 9.22
C ALA A 244 9.58 14.55 8.84
N GLU A 245 10.36 14.15 9.83
CA GLU A 245 11.54 13.29 9.67
C GLU A 245 11.61 12.26 10.78
N ALA A 246 11.86 11.00 10.44
CA ALA A 246 12.02 9.93 11.41
C ALA A 246 13.32 9.14 11.17
N ASP A 247 14.04 8.80 12.24
CA ASP A 247 15.24 7.95 12.19
C ASP A 247 14.98 6.57 12.83
N TYR A 248 14.85 5.54 11.99
CA TYR A 248 14.54 4.17 12.40
C TYR A 248 15.79 3.34 12.70
N ARG A 249 16.95 3.97 12.97
CA ARG A 249 18.17 3.23 13.27
C ARG A 249 18.04 2.31 14.49
N SER A 250 17.30 2.73 15.51
CA SER A 250 16.95 1.89 16.68
C SER A 250 16.23 0.61 16.25
N ALA A 251 15.25 0.75 15.34
CA ALA A 251 14.40 -0.34 14.85
C ALA A 251 15.13 -1.38 13.96
N LEU A 252 16.30 -1.04 13.40
CA LEU A 252 17.06 -1.96 12.53
C LEU A 252 17.53 -3.22 13.25
N GLY A 253 17.72 -3.19 14.57
CA GLY A 253 18.03 -4.40 15.35
C GLY A 253 16.92 -5.43 15.24
N THR A 254 15.69 -5.00 15.49
CA THR A 254 14.47 -5.82 15.43
C THR A 254 14.22 -6.36 14.02
N LEU A 255 14.38 -5.53 12.98
CA LEU A 255 14.21 -5.97 11.59
C LEU A 255 15.20 -7.07 11.20
N ARG A 256 16.49 -6.87 11.52
CA ARG A 256 17.54 -7.87 11.21
C ARG A 256 17.36 -9.16 11.99
N ALA A 257 16.86 -9.12 13.22
CA ALA A 257 16.56 -10.31 14.02
C ALA A 257 15.44 -11.16 13.38
N GLN A 258 14.54 -10.53 12.64
CA GLN A 258 13.48 -11.20 11.86
C GLN A 258 13.92 -11.55 10.44
N GLY A 259 15.19 -11.36 10.11
CA GLY A 259 15.75 -11.65 8.79
C GLY A 259 15.54 -10.57 7.74
N LEU A 260 14.94 -9.42 8.09
CA LEU A 260 14.68 -8.31 7.19
C LEU A 260 15.82 -7.28 7.18
N LEU A 261 16.01 -6.62 6.05
CA LEU A 261 16.96 -5.54 5.80
C LEU A 261 18.40 -5.86 6.23
N LYS A 262 18.85 -7.10 5.98
CA LYS A 262 20.22 -7.52 6.34
C LYS A 262 21.26 -6.66 5.63
N GLY A 263 22.23 -6.17 6.38
CA GLY A 263 23.30 -5.28 5.87
C GLY A 263 22.90 -3.80 5.76
N VAL A 264 21.65 -3.43 6.07
CA VAL A 264 21.22 -2.03 6.21
C VAL A 264 21.67 -1.49 7.57
N THR A 265 22.29 -0.31 7.56
CA THR A 265 22.88 0.35 8.74
C THR A 265 22.17 1.65 9.12
N SER A 266 21.35 2.21 8.22
CA SER A 266 20.49 3.35 8.51
C SER A 266 19.18 3.26 7.75
N LEU A 267 18.08 3.60 8.40
CA LEU A 267 16.76 3.73 7.80
C LEU A 267 16.17 5.07 8.24
N ARG A 268 15.82 5.92 7.28
CA ARG A 268 15.24 7.25 7.55
C ARG A 268 14.03 7.49 6.68
N ALA A 269 13.02 8.13 7.26
CA ALA A 269 11.88 8.66 6.54
C ALA A 269 11.89 10.19 6.56
N GLU A 270 11.49 10.80 5.46
CA GLU A 270 11.25 12.23 5.34
C GLU A 270 9.92 12.43 4.61
N TYR A 271 9.11 13.39 5.07
CA TYR A 271 7.87 13.79 4.44
C TYR A 271 7.83 15.31 4.38
N VAL A 272 7.61 15.87 3.19
CA VAL A 272 7.60 17.32 2.95
C VAL A 272 6.31 17.70 2.24
N LEU A 273 5.68 18.77 2.70
CA LEU A 273 4.52 19.39 2.09
C LEU A 273 4.83 20.81 1.62
N THR A 274 4.31 21.17 0.45
CA THR A 274 4.47 22.50 -0.14
C THR A 274 3.22 22.95 -0.87
N GLY A 275 3.07 24.26 -1.07
CA GLY A 275 2.02 24.85 -1.89
C GLY A 275 0.59 24.57 -1.39
N HIS A 276 0.38 24.65 -0.07
CA HIS A 276 -0.92 24.44 0.58
C HIS A 276 -2.03 25.29 -0.06
N GLY A 277 -3.12 24.65 -0.47
CA GLY A 277 -4.29 25.26 -1.09
C GLY A 277 -4.13 25.75 -2.52
N GLU A 278 -2.95 25.56 -3.12
CA GLU A 278 -2.64 26.06 -4.46
C GLU A 278 -2.65 24.95 -5.53
N GLN A 279 -2.78 23.69 -5.11
CA GLN A 279 -2.63 22.56 -6.01
C GLN A 279 -3.96 22.09 -6.56
N LYS A 280 -3.93 21.65 -7.83
CA LYS A 280 -5.01 20.93 -8.47
C LYS A 280 -4.56 19.49 -8.69
N VAL A 281 -5.28 18.53 -8.11
CA VAL A 281 -5.08 17.12 -8.42
C VAL A 281 -5.63 16.86 -9.83
N PRO A 282 -4.79 16.39 -10.77
CA PRO A 282 -5.29 16.10 -12.10
C PRO A 282 -6.25 14.91 -12.05
N PRO A 283 -7.35 14.94 -12.82
CA PRO A 283 -8.20 13.76 -12.98
C PRO A 283 -7.37 12.62 -13.60
N LEU A 284 -7.90 11.39 -13.55
CA LEU A 284 -7.32 10.33 -14.38
C LEU A 284 -7.38 10.77 -15.86
N PRO A 285 -6.34 10.52 -16.68
CA PRO A 285 -6.36 10.90 -18.08
C PRO A 285 -7.59 10.33 -18.80
N ALA A 286 -8.41 11.22 -19.37
CA ALA A 286 -9.62 10.82 -20.06
C ALA A 286 -9.30 9.93 -21.28
N GLY A 287 -10.04 8.83 -21.42
CA GLY A 287 -9.86 7.89 -22.54
C GLY A 287 -8.74 6.86 -22.36
N GLU A 288 -7.97 6.90 -21.26
CA GLU A 288 -7.08 5.79 -20.92
C GLU A 288 -7.90 4.57 -20.46
N PRO A 289 -7.52 3.34 -20.88
CA PRO A 289 -8.26 2.14 -20.50
C PRO A 289 -8.11 1.88 -19.00
N VAL A 290 -9.24 1.74 -18.32
CA VAL A 290 -9.33 1.33 -16.92
C VAL A 290 -9.95 -0.06 -16.88
N GLU A 291 -9.26 -0.98 -16.26
CA GLU A 291 -9.67 -2.36 -16.06
C GLU A 291 -9.89 -2.63 -14.57
N ASP A 292 -10.97 -3.32 -14.25
CA ASP A 292 -11.25 -3.80 -12.90
C ASP A 292 -10.22 -4.88 -12.52
N ALA A 293 -9.46 -4.65 -11.45
CA ALA A 293 -8.37 -5.53 -11.06
C ALA A 293 -8.89 -6.88 -10.56
N GLU A 294 -10.02 -6.93 -9.85
CA GLU A 294 -10.60 -8.18 -9.35
C GLU A 294 -10.96 -9.13 -10.50
N ARG A 295 -11.54 -8.58 -11.58
CA ARG A 295 -11.97 -9.34 -12.76
C ARG A 295 -10.84 -9.69 -13.73
N THR A 296 -9.77 -8.91 -13.75
CA THR A 296 -8.69 -9.06 -14.75
C THR A 296 -7.42 -9.70 -14.21
N THR A 297 -7.31 -9.82 -12.89
CA THR A 297 -6.19 -10.51 -12.23
C THR A 297 -6.69 -11.78 -11.55
N VAL A 298 -5.79 -12.75 -11.40
CA VAL A 298 -6.06 -14.03 -10.75
C VAL A 298 -4.91 -14.37 -9.80
N THR A 299 -5.17 -15.23 -8.82
CA THR A 299 -4.10 -15.82 -8.02
C THR A 299 -3.28 -16.78 -8.89
N LEU A 300 -2.01 -16.98 -8.54
CA LEU A 300 -1.14 -17.90 -9.30
C LEU A 300 -1.72 -19.33 -9.41
N PRO A 301 -2.27 -19.94 -8.34
CA PRO A 301 -2.88 -21.27 -8.41
C PRO A 301 -4.07 -21.38 -9.39
N ALA A 302 -4.76 -20.27 -9.67
CA ALA A 302 -5.87 -20.25 -10.63
C ALA A 302 -5.40 -20.28 -12.10
N LEU A 303 -4.11 -20.06 -12.38
CA LEU A 303 -3.56 -20.20 -13.72
C LEU A 303 -3.47 -21.68 -14.13
N LYS A 304 -3.60 -21.96 -15.42
CA LYS A 304 -3.39 -23.32 -15.94
C LYS A 304 -1.92 -23.52 -16.31
N ALA A 305 -1.46 -24.77 -16.27
CA ALA A 305 -0.20 -25.14 -16.92
C ALA A 305 -0.27 -24.74 -18.40
N GLY A 306 0.79 -24.12 -18.90
CA GLY A 306 0.82 -23.53 -20.24
C GLY A 306 0.20 -22.12 -20.31
N ALA A 307 -0.03 -21.45 -19.19
CA ALA A 307 -0.42 -20.04 -19.17
C ALA A 307 0.79 -19.12 -19.00
N CYS A 308 0.61 -17.86 -19.42
CA CYS A 308 1.54 -16.78 -19.16
C CYS A 308 0.83 -15.66 -18.40
N ALA A 309 1.57 -14.96 -17.57
CA ALA A 309 1.03 -13.85 -16.81
C ALA A 309 2.01 -12.68 -16.74
N SER A 310 1.46 -11.50 -16.46
CA SER A 310 2.21 -10.31 -16.11
C SER A 310 2.10 -10.08 -14.61
N HIS A 311 3.22 -9.73 -13.98
CA HIS A 311 3.28 -9.30 -12.59
C HIS A 311 3.22 -7.77 -12.43
N ASP A 312 3.09 -7.04 -13.55
CA ASP A 312 2.90 -5.59 -13.63
C ASP A 312 1.48 -5.21 -13.17
N THR A 313 1.19 -5.48 -11.90
CA THR A 313 -0.09 -5.23 -11.22
C THR A 313 0.03 -4.16 -10.14
N GLY A 314 1.24 -3.64 -9.88
CA GLY A 314 1.46 -2.66 -8.82
C GLY A 314 1.41 -3.26 -7.41
N LEU A 315 1.18 -4.57 -7.30
CA LEU A 315 1.37 -5.35 -6.08
C LEU A 315 2.86 -5.64 -5.90
N SER A 316 3.37 -5.57 -4.67
CA SER A 316 4.76 -5.87 -4.34
C SER A 316 5.07 -7.38 -4.29
N HIS A 317 4.07 -8.23 -4.53
CA HIS A 317 4.14 -9.68 -4.47
C HIS A 317 3.22 -10.33 -5.50
N LEU A 318 3.42 -11.63 -5.75
CA LEU A 318 2.66 -12.41 -6.74
C LEU A 318 1.29 -12.91 -6.24
N ALA A 319 0.65 -12.22 -5.29
CA ALA A 319 -0.67 -12.68 -4.82
C ALA A 319 -1.69 -12.67 -5.95
N ARG A 320 -1.61 -11.66 -6.83
CA ARG A 320 -2.39 -11.62 -8.07
C ARG A 320 -1.54 -11.23 -9.25
N VAL A 321 -1.77 -11.92 -10.36
CA VAL A 321 -1.10 -11.67 -11.64
C VAL A 321 -2.16 -11.53 -12.73
N ARG A 322 -1.81 -10.82 -13.80
CA ARG A 322 -2.71 -10.64 -14.95
C ARG A 322 -2.43 -11.71 -16.01
N PRO A 323 -3.39 -12.60 -16.35
CA PRO A 323 -3.23 -13.50 -17.47
C PRO A 323 -3.02 -12.71 -18.77
N VAL A 324 -2.01 -13.09 -19.56
CA VAL A 324 -1.68 -12.43 -20.84
C VAL A 324 -1.28 -13.46 -21.89
N PRO A 325 -1.39 -13.13 -23.19
CA PRO A 325 -0.81 -13.98 -24.23
C PRO A 325 0.68 -14.19 -24.00
N CYS A 326 1.14 -15.44 -24.19
CA CYS A 326 2.56 -15.75 -24.12
C CYS A 326 3.34 -15.00 -25.19
N GLY A 327 4.25 -14.13 -24.76
CA GLY A 327 5.01 -13.28 -25.69
C GLY A 327 5.83 -12.23 -24.97
N LYS A 328 5.99 -11.07 -25.62
CA LYS A 328 6.73 -9.91 -25.09
C LYS A 328 6.12 -9.30 -23.82
N ASP A 329 4.91 -9.71 -23.49
CA ASP A 329 4.08 -9.15 -22.44
C ASP A 329 4.01 -10.09 -21.22
N ALA A 330 4.60 -11.28 -21.31
CA ALA A 330 4.64 -12.20 -20.20
C ALA A 330 5.88 -11.91 -19.34
N ASP A 331 5.65 -11.81 -18.03
CA ASP A 331 6.72 -11.71 -17.03
C ASP A 331 6.98 -13.08 -16.39
N LEU A 332 6.04 -14.01 -16.50
CA LEU A 332 6.22 -15.41 -16.10
C LEU A 332 5.50 -16.41 -17.01
N ARG A 333 5.94 -17.67 -16.96
CA ARG A 333 5.25 -18.81 -17.58
C ARG A 333 5.01 -19.91 -16.58
N VAL A 334 3.78 -20.41 -16.52
CA VAL A 334 3.41 -21.57 -15.69
C VAL A 334 3.63 -22.83 -16.50
N PHE A 335 4.43 -23.75 -15.97
CA PHE A 335 4.68 -25.06 -16.59
C PHE A 335 4.04 -26.22 -15.83
N GLY A 336 3.60 -25.99 -14.59
CA GLY A 336 2.96 -27.02 -13.77
C GLY A 336 2.02 -26.43 -12.72
N GLN A 337 1.05 -27.25 -12.31
CA GLN A 337 0.18 -27.01 -11.16
C GLN A 337 0.20 -28.29 -10.31
N GLU A 338 0.58 -28.17 -9.05
CA GLU A 338 0.78 -29.27 -8.12
C GLU A 338 -0.20 -29.14 -6.96
N ARG A 339 -1.07 -30.12 -6.82
CA ARG A 339 -1.99 -30.21 -5.68
C ARG A 339 -1.41 -31.17 -4.64
N ILE A 340 -1.29 -30.70 -3.41
CA ILE A 340 -0.93 -31.50 -2.25
C ILE A 340 -2.21 -31.82 -1.48
N ASP A 341 -2.36 -33.09 -1.09
CA ASP A 341 -3.43 -33.60 -0.23
C ASP A 341 -2.89 -34.86 0.45
N GLU A 342 -2.30 -34.68 1.63
CA GLU A 342 -1.56 -35.72 2.34
C GLU A 342 -1.95 -35.75 3.82
N THR A 343 -2.28 -36.92 4.35
CA THR A 343 -2.55 -37.10 5.79
C THR A 343 -1.35 -37.73 6.48
N VAL A 344 -0.81 -37.06 7.50
CA VAL A 344 0.29 -37.57 8.33
C VAL A 344 -0.15 -37.86 9.75
N LYS A 345 0.47 -38.87 10.36
CA LYS A 345 0.12 -39.33 11.72
C LYS A 345 1.26 -39.05 12.70
N GLY A 346 0.99 -38.24 13.72
CA GLY A 346 1.90 -38.04 14.86
C GLY A 346 3.26 -37.42 14.53
N GLN A 347 3.41 -36.82 13.35
CA GLN A 347 4.60 -36.08 12.92
C GLN A 347 4.24 -34.59 12.79
N ASN A 348 5.22 -33.70 12.98
CA ASN A 348 5.02 -32.27 12.71
C ASN A 348 4.79 -32.07 11.19
N PRO A 349 3.60 -31.63 10.76
CA PRO A 349 3.26 -31.49 9.34
C PRO A 349 3.79 -30.19 8.72
N ALA A 350 4.30 -29.26 9.53
CA ALA A 350 4.75 -27.95 9.05
C ALA A 350 5.83 -28.06 7.97
N GLY A 351 5.64 -27.37 6.86
CA GLY A 351 6.54 -27.37 5.71
C GLY A 351 6.46 -28.62 4.83
N LEU A 352 5.61 -29.60 5.15
CA LEU A 352 5.46 -30.80 4.31
C LEU A 352 4.92 -30.45 2.93
N GLY A 353 3.89 -29.60 2.84
CA GLY A 353 3.26 -29.24 1.57
C GLY A 353 4.25 -28.50 0.68
N ASN A 354 4.94 -27.52 1.24
CA ASN A 354 5.99 -26.76 0.55
C ASN A 354 7.12 -27.63 0.01
N ARG A 355 7.59 -28.61 0.81
CA ARG A 355 8.64 -29.55 0.39
C ARG A 355 8.16 -30.46 -0.75
N LEU A 356 6.97 -31.05 -0.61
CA LEU A 356 6.41 -31.93 -1.65
C LEU A 356 6.14 -31.15 -2.94
N ALA A 357 5.63 -29.93 -2.85
CA ALA A 357 5.44 -29.05 -4.00
C ALA A 357 6.77 -28.74 -4.68
N SER A 358 7.83 -28.44 -3.91
CA SER A 358 9.17 -28.20 -4.45
C SER A 358 9.72 -29.41 -5.22
N GLU A 359 9.61 -30.61 -4.65
CA GLU A 359 10.03 -31.86 -5.30
C GLU A 359 9.21 -32.19 -6.56
N ARG A 360 7.89 -31.96 -6.53
CA ARG A 360 7.00 -32.19 -7.67
C ARG A 360 7.25 -31.16 -8.78
N CYS A 361 7.39 -29.89 -8.43
CA CYS A 361 7.75 -28.84 -9.37
C CYS A 361 9.13 -29.04 -10.00
N GLU A 362 10.10 -29.60 -9.27
CA GLU A 362 11.40 -29.96 -9.86
C GLU A 362 11.24 -31.00 -10.98
N LYS A 363 10.48 -32.05 -10.71
CA LYS A 363 10.17 -33.09 -11.69
C LYS A 363 9.40 -32.52 -12.88
N ALA A 364 8.42 -31.66 -12.63
CA ALA A 364 7.67 -30.97 -13.68
C ALA A 364 8.57 -30.06 -14.52
N TYR A 365 9.54 -29.38 -13.92
CA TYR A 365 10.51 -28.53 -14.62
C TYR A 365 11.39 -29.36 -15.56
N GLN A 366 11.91 -30.49 -15.07
CA GLN A 366 12.74 -31.41 -15.86
C GLN A 366 11.95 -32.05 -17.03
N ALA A 367 10.66 -32.29 -16.84
CA ALA A 367 9.78 -32.87 -17.86
C ALA A 367 9.19 -31.82 -18.82
N ALA A 368 9.17 -30.54 -18.44
CA ALA A 368 8.53 -29.49 -19.23
C ALA A 368 9.26 -29.25 -20.57
N PRO A 369 8.53 -29.00 -21.66
CA PRO A 369 9.15 -28.66 -22.93
C PRO A 369 10.03 -27.42 -22.81
N ALA A 370 11.19 -27.42 -23.47
CA ALA A 370 12.12 -26.28 -23.43
C ALA A 370 11.47 -24.94 -23.78
N ALA A 371 10.41 -24.91 -24.61
CA ALA A 371 9.67 -23.68 -24.91
C ALA A 371 9.05 -23.01 -23.66
N TRP A 372 8.72 -23.79 -22.63
CA TRP A 372 8.10 -23.33 -21.39
C TRP A 372 9.11 -22.89 -20.33
N THR A 373 10.30 -23.51 -20.30
CA THR A 373 11.34 -23.25 -19.29
C THR A 373 12.48 -22.37 -19.81
N SER A 374 12.68 -22.31 -21.13
CA SER A 374 13.71 -21.47 -21.75
C SER A 374 13.40 -19.99 -21.62
N ARG A 375 14.47 -19.19 -21.54
CA ARG A 375 14.48 -17.75 -21.26
C ARG A 375 14.03 -17.38 -19.85
N GLY A 376 13.89 -18.35 -18.95
CA GLY A 376 13.84 -18.09 -17.51
C GLY A 376 15.04 -17.24 -17.08
N ARG A 377 14.82 -16.31 -16.15
CA ARG A 377 15.83 -15.43 -15.58
C ARG A 377 15.79 -15.53 -14.05
N PRO A 378 16.81 -16.13 -13.40
CA PRO A 378 18.03 -16.70 -13.99
C PRO A 378 17.77 -17.95 -14.85
N SER A 379 18.67 -18.22 -15.81
CA SER A 379 18.55 -19.40 -16.66
C SER A 379 18.73 -20.68 -15.85
N GLY A 380 17.92 -21.71 -16.11
CA GLY A 380 17.97 -22.97 -15.38
C GLY A 380 17.28 -22.93 -14.01
N GLN A 381 16.63 -21.82 -13.64
CA GLN A 381 15.88 -21.69 -12.40
C GLN A 381 14.37 -21.73 -12.64
N TYR A 382 13.65 -22.17 -11.61
CA TYR A 382 12.21 -22.16 -11.50
C TYR A 382 11.80 -21.75 -10.09
N TRP A 383 10.53 -21.41 -9.95
CA TRP A 383 9.94 -20.99 -8.69
C TRP A 383 8.65 -21.77 -8.43
N VAL A 384 8.32 -21.86 -7.15
CA VAL A 384 7.09 -22.46 -6.64
C VAL A 384 6.36 -21.39 -5.86
N ALA A 385 5.07 -21.22 -6.11
CA ALA A 385 4.21 -20.31 -5.37
C ALA A 385 2.91 -21.01 -4.99
N GLY A 386 2.45 -20.79 -3.78
CA GLY A 386 1.26 -21.41 -3.20
C GLY A 386 1.41 -21.48 -1.69
N ASP A 387 0.31 -21.75 -1.02
CA ASP A 387 0.25 -21.83 0.44
C ASP A 387 -0.18 -23.23 0.86
N GLU A 388 0.50 -23.77 1.89
CA GLU A 388 0.05 -24.98 2.56
C GLU A 388 -1.02 -24.64 3.61
N ASN A 389 -2.06 -25.45 3.65
CA ASN A 389 -3.12 -25.40 4.64
C ASN A 389 -3.04 -26.66 5.50
N LEU A 390 -3.08 -26.48 6.82
CA LEU A 390 -3.06 -27.56 7.80
C LEU A 390 -4.44 -27.69 8.42
N ASP A 391 -5.09 -28.83 8.18
CA ASP A 391 -6.35 -29.19 8.82
C ASP A 391 -6.11 -30.26 9.90
N PHE A 392 -6.44 -29.91 11.14
CA PHE A 392 -6.24 -30.76 12.31
C PHE A 392 -7.55 -31.51 12.58
N ALA A 393 -7.50 -32.85 12.54
CA ALA A 393 -8.66 -33.65 12.88
C ALA A 393 -9.09 -33.37 14.33
N TYR A 394 -10.40 -33.19 14.54
CA TYR A 394 -10.98 -32.93 15.88
C TYR A 394 -10.70 -34.08 16.88
N ILE A 395 -10.45 -35.29 16.39
CA ILE A 395 -10.10 -36.48 17.19
C ILE A 395 -8.96 -37.23 16.50
N GLY A 396 -7.80 -37.31 17.15
CA GLY A 396 -6.64 -38.10 16.72
C GLY A 396 -5.40 -37.27 16.39
N PRO A 397 -4.22 -37.91 16.21
CA PRO A 397 -2.96 -37.23 15.90
C PRO A 397 -2.77 -36.98 14.39
N ASP A 398 -3.86 -37.11 13.61
CA ASP A 398 -3.83 -37.06 12.16
C ASP A 398 -4.00 -35.60 11.71
N VAL A 399 -3.08 -35.13 10.87
CA VAL A 399 -3.15 -33.79 10.27
C VAL A 399 -3.14 -33.95 8.76
N THR A 400 -4.10 -33.30 8.10
CA THR A 400 -4.19 -33.26 6.65
C THR A 400 -3.54 -31.98 6.14
N VAL A 401 -2.53 -32.14 5.30
CA VAL A 401 -1.82 -31.06 4.62
C VAL A 401 -2.36 -30.94 3.22
N THR A 402 -2.95 -29.80 2.90
CA THR A 402 -3.45 -29.49 1.57
C THR A 402 -2.77 -28.24 1.01
N GLY A 403 -2.78 -28.07 -0.30
CA GLY A 403 -2.32 -26.84 -0.93
C GLY A 403 -2.28 -26.94 -2.44
N ASP A 404 -2.53 -25.82 -3.11
CA ASP A 404 -2.43 -25.70 -4.56
C ASP A 404 -1.20 -24.84 -4.89
N PHE A 405 -0.24 -25.42 -5.60
CA PHE A 405 1.05 -24.81 -5.90
C PHE A 405 1.27 -24.66 -7.40
N THR A 406 1.77 -23.51 -7.80
CA THR A 406 2.13 -23.18 -9.18
C THR A 406 3.64 -23.29 -9.38
N CYS A 407 4.04 -24.07 -10.38
CA CYS A 407 5.43 -24.15 -10.84
C CYS A 407 5.62 -23.24 -12.06
N TYR A 408 6.52 -22.28 -11.96
CA TYR A 408 6.69 -21.26 -13.00
C TYR A 408 8.15 -20.86 -13.22
N VAL A 409 8.40 -20.21 -14.36
CA VAL A 409 9.64 -19.48 -14.62
C VAL A 409 9.35 -17.99 -14.77
N VAL A 410 10.17 -17.14 -14.17
CA VAL A 410 10.20 -15.69 -14.38
C VAL A 410 10.99 -15.39 -15.64
N LEU A 411 10.45 -14.53 -16.50
CA LEU A 411 11.02 -14.13 -17.78
C LEU A 411 11.77 -12.80 -17.71
N ARG A 412 11.50 -11.98 -16.69
CA ARG A 412 12.02 -10.62 -16.53
C ARG A 412 12.49 -10.34 -15.12
#